data_AF-A0A263D066-F1
#
_entry.id   AF-A0A263D066-F1
#
_cell.length_a   1.000
_cell.length_b   1.000
_cell.length_c   1.000
_cell.angle_alpha   90.00
_cell.angle_beta   90.00
_cell.angle_gamma   90.00
#
_symmetry.space_group_name_H-M   'P 1'
#
loop_
_entity.id
_entity.type
_entity.pdbx_description
1 polymer ?
#
loop_
_entity_poly.entity_id
_entity_poly.type
_entity_poly.pdbx_seq_one_letter_code
_entity_poly.pdbx_strand_id
1 'polypeptide(L)'
;MSTQEFRISWTFMQEFTMTLTVDEARAVFTPDPSAVNQDVDRARQQLAASATLDELRDLLQKNPTVLDDAMCCVEDDEVEHVRRLDGIEIVG
;
A
#
# COMPACT_ATOMS: atom_id res chain seq x y z
N MET A 1 15.89 19.27 -0.90
CA MET A 1 15.99 17.95 -0.25
C MET A 1 15.11 17.02 -1.06
N SER A 2 15.65 15.95 -1.66
CA SER A 2 14.80 14.98 -2.36
C SER A 2 13.92 14.30 -1.33
N THR A 3 12.60 14.40 -1.49
CA THR A 3 11.66 13.61 -0.71
C THR A 3 11.81 12.17 -1.17
N GLN A 4 12.07 11.25 -0.25
CA GLN A 4 12.10 9.83 -0.58
C GLN A 4 10.66 9.35 -0.86
N GLU A 5 10.51 8.55 -1.89
CA GLU A 5 9.22 8.08 -2.41
C GLU A 5 9.26 6.57 -2.63
N PHE A 6 8.09 5.95 -2.62
CA PHE A 6 7.87 4.55 -2.98
C PHE A 6 7.24 4.49 -4.35
N ARG A 7 7.95 3.93 -5.33
CA ARG A 7 7.38 3.57 -6.62
C ARG A 7 6.79 2.16 -6.52
N ILE A 8 5.49 2.07 -6.63
CA ILE A 8 4.73 0.82 -6.53
C ILE A 8 4.25 0.44 -7.92
N SER A 9 4.55 -0.79 -8.34
CA SER A 9 4.12 -1.34 -9.64
C SER A 9 3.23 -2.56 -9.40
N TRP A 10 2.13 -2.63 -10.15
CA TRP A 10 1.19 -3.75 -10.07
C TRP A 10 0.56 -4.03 -11.42
N THR A 11 0.02 -5.24 -11.58
CA THR A 11 -0.68 -5.67 -12.78
C THR A 11 -2.14 -5.92 -12.46
N PHE A 12 -3.04 -5.28 -13.24
CA PHE A 12 -4.48 -5.50 -13.26
C PHE A 12 -4.98 -5.44 -14.71
N MET A 13 -5.03 -6.57 -15.42
CA MET A 13 -5.18 -6.66 -16.89
C MET A 13 -4.02 -6.03 -17.70
N GLN A 14 -3.44 -4.93 -17.23
CA GLN A 14 -2.25 -4.25 -17.73
C GLN A 14 -1.37 -3.78 -16.56
N GLU A 15 -0.14 -3.36 -16.85
CA GLU A 15 0.78 -2.84 -15.84
C GLU A 15 0.41 -1.40 -15.46
N PHE A 16 0.51 -1.12 -14.16
CA PHE A 16 0.30 0.18 -13.56
C PHE A 16 1.48 0.54 -12.66
N THR A 17 1.68 1.83 -12.49
CA THR A 17 2.68 2.37 -11.57
C THR A 17 2.09 3.57 -10.87
N MET A 18 2.33 3.67 -9.57
CA MET A 18 2.07 4.86 -8.77
C MET A 18 3.28 5.18 -7.92
N THR A 19 3.34 6.42 -7.47
CA THR A 19 4.37 6.88 -6.53
C THR A 19 3.67 7.38 -5.28
N LEU A 20 4.11 6.90 -4.12
CA LEU A 20 3.67 7.39 -2.81
C LEU A 20 4.85 8.04 -2.09
N THR A 21 4.64 9.20 -1.50
CA THR A 21 5.57 9.74 -0.51
C THR A 21 5.60 8.84 0.74
N VAL A 22 6.63 8.99 1.58
CA VAL A 22 6.70 8.26 2.86
C VAL A 22 5.46 8.50 3.72
N ASP A 23 4.96 9.75 3.74
CA ASP A 23 3.80 10.11 4.53
C ASP A 23 2.52 9.46 3.98
N GLU A 24 2.35 9.40 2.67
CA GLU A 24 1.22 8.70 2.04
C GLU A 24 1.30 7.18 2.23
N ALA A 25 2.50 6.60 2.13
CA ALA A 25 2.75 5.19 2.40
C ALA A 25 2.46 4.80 3.87
N ARG A 26 2.54 5.75 4.80
CA ARG A 26 2.07 5.56 6.19
C ARG A 26 0.56 5.75 6.30
N ALA A 27 0.02 6.72 5.57
CA ALA A 27 -1.40 7.03 5.58
C ALA A 27 -2.26 5.85 5.08
N VAL A 28 -1.78 5.03 4.13
CA VAL A 28 -2.53 3.85 3.65
C VAL A 28 -2.78 2.79 4.74
N PHE A 29 -2.04 2.81 5.85
CA PHE A 29 -2.31 1.97 7.03
C PHE A 29 -3.35 2.61 7.98
N THR A 30 -4.25 3.47 7.46
CA THR A 30 -5.37 4.02 8.25
C THR A 30 -6.22 2.88 8.81
N PRO A 31 -6.64 2.98 10.09
CA PRO A 31 -7.43 1.94 10.70
C PRO A 31 -8.78 1.83 10.01
N ASP A 32 -9.10 0.64 9.51
CA ASP A 32 -10.42 0.35 8.97
C ASP A 32 -11.38 0.07 10.13
N PRO A 33 -12.38 0.95 10.37
CA PRO A 33 -13.34 0.76 11.46
C PRO A 33 -14.19 -0.50 11.27
N SER A 34 -14.28 -1.02 10.05
CA SER A 34 -14.99 -2.25 9.69
C SER A 34 -14.13 -3.51 9.74
N ALA A 35 -12.83 -3.39 10.02
CA ALA A 35 -11.93 -4.52 10.14
C ALA A 35 -12.41 -5.50 11.21
N VAL A 36 -12.55 -6.77 10.82
CA VAL A 36 -12.98 -7.88 11.70
C VAL A 36 -12.04 -8.04 12.90
N ASN A 37 -10.76 -7.64 12.76
CA ASN A 37 -9.76 -7.68 13.82
C ASN A 37 -9.09 -6.32 14.01
N GLN A 38 -9.75 -5.45 14.78
CA GLN A 38 -9.28 -4.10 15.08
C GLN A 38 -7.92 -4.06 15.82
N ASP A 39 -7.59 -5.09 16.59
CA ASP A 39 -6.31 -5.15 17.31
C ASP A 39 -5.14 -5.37 16.35
N VAL A 40 -5.31 -6.27 15.38
CA VAL A 40 -4.31 -6.50 14.32
C VAL A 40 -4.17 -5.28 13.42
N ASP A 41 -5.28 -4.60 13.13
CA ASP A 41 -5.28 -3.40 12.31
C ASP A 41 -4.55 -2.23 12.98
N ARG A 42 -4.85 -1.99 14.26
CA ARG A 42 -4.16 -1.01 15.07
C ARG A 42 -2.67 -1.32 15.25
N ALA A 43 -2.31 -2.60 15.41
CA ALA A 43 -0.91 -3.01 15.51
C ALA A 43 -0.14 -2.70 14.21
N ARG A 44 -0.74 -2.99 13.05
CA ARG A 44 -0.15 -2.65 11.74
C ARG A 44 0.05 -1.15 11.56
N GLN A 45 -0.92 -0.34 11.97
CA GLN A 45 -0.80 1.12 11.96
C GLN A 45 0.37 1.61 12.83
N GLN A 46 0.47 1.12 14.07
CA GLN A 46 1.53 1.51 14.99
C GLN A 46 2.92 1.15 14.45
N LEU A 47 3.04 -0.03 13.81
CA LEU A 47 4.26 -0.46 13.13
C LEU A 47 4.59 0.47 11.95
N ALA A 48 3.62 0.78 11.08
CA ALA A 48 3.85 1.67 9.94
C ALA A 48 4.26 3.10 10.36
N ALA A 49 3.69 3.61 11.46
CA ALA A 49 3.97 4.96 11.95
C ALA A 49 5.43 5.14 12.43
N SER A 50 6.03 4.10 13.01
CA SER A 50 7.41 4.15 13.52
C SER A 50 8.42 3.44 12.60
N ALA A 51 7.96 2.75 11.56
CA ALA A 51 8.78 2.02 10.62
C ALA A 51 9.78 2.95 9.89
N THR A 52 10.99 2.42 9.73
CA THR A 52 11.97 2.89 8.74
C THR A 52 11.45 2.65 7.32
N LEU A 53 12.11 3.23 6.32
CA LEU A 53 11.70 3.09 4.91
C LEU A 53 11.66 1.63 4.44
N ASP A 54 12.70 0.85 4.77
CA ASP A 54 12.76 -0.56 4.40
C ASP A 54 11.68 -1.38 5.13
N GLU A 55 11.43 -1.09 6.40
CA GLU A 55 10.34 -1.74 7.16
C GLU A 55 8.97 -1.38 6.59
N LEU A 56 8.78 -0.13 6.16
CA LEU A 56 7.54 0.32 5.55
C LEU A 56 7.33 -0.34 4.18
N ARG A 57 8.38 -0.48 3.37
CA ARG A 57 8.35 -1.28 2.13
C ARG A 57 7.93 -2.72 2.42
N ASP A 58 8.56 -3.36 3.40
CA ASP A 58 8.26 -4.74 3.78
C ASP A 58 6.84 -4.89 4.30
N LEU A 59 6.32 -3.91 5.05
CA LEU A 59 4.93 -3.88 5.52
C LEU A 59 3.94 -3.79 4.35
N LEU A 60 4.22 -2.93 3.37
CA LEU A 60 3.40 -2.80 2.16
C LEU A 60 3.40 -4.09 1.33
N GLN A 61 4.56 -4.73 1.17
CA GLN A 61 4.65 -6.03 0.47
C GLN A 61 3.88 -7.15 1.18
N LYS A 62 3.88 -7.16 2.52
CA LYS A 62 3.17 -8.17 3.32
C LYS A 62 1.66 -7.91 3.41
N ASN A 63 1.22 -6.68 3.20
CA ASN A 63 -0.19 -6.28 3.33
C ASN A 63 -0.64 -5.51 2.08
N PRO A 64 -0.61 -6.12 0.87
CA PRO A 64 -0.95 -5.41 -0.35
C PRO A 64 -2.39 -4.87 -0.37
N THR A 65 -3.29 -5.43 0.44
CA THR A 65 -4.70 -4.99 0.56
C THR A 65 -4.85 -3.57 1.10
N VAL A 66 -3.88 -3.05 1.86
CA VAL A 66 -3.96 -1.65 2.37
C VAL A 66 -3.79 -0.64 1.23
N LEU A 67 -3.24 -1.07 0.10
CA LEU A 67 -3.11 -0.26 -1.10
C LEU A 67 -4.37 -0.30 -1.96
N ASP A 68 -5.36 -1.17 -1.68
CA ASP A 68 -6.51 -1.33 -2.57
C ASP A 68 -7.29 -0.03 -2.75
N ASP A 69 -7.51 0.73 -1.67
CA ASP A 69 -8.18 2.03 -1.74
C ASP A 69 -7.34 3.06 -2.53
N ALA A 70 -6.02 3.03 -2.39
CA ALA A 70 -5.12 3.90 -3.15
C ALA A 70 -4.99 3.49 -4.63
N MET A 71 -5.18 2.20 -4.94
CA MET A 71 -5.14 1.62 -6.27
C MET A 71 -6.52 1.61 -6.97
N CYS A 72 -7.61 1.82 -6.23
CA CYS A 72 -8.98 1.84 -6.73
C CYS A 72 -9.30 3.14 -7.49
N CYS A 73 -8.79 3.22 -8.71
CA CYS A 73 -9.24 4.16 -9.74
C CYS A 73 -9.88 3.45 -10.95
N VAL A 74 -10.05 2.12 -10.90
CA VAL A 74 -10.66 1.34 -11.99
C VAL A 74 -11.99 0.81 -11.52
N GLU A 75 -13.07 1.30 -12.15
CA GLU A 75 -14.45 0.91 -11.90
C GLU A 75 -14.60 -0.63 -11.93
N ASP A 76 -15.38 -1.16 -11.00
CA ASP A 76 -15.78 -2.57 -10.88
C ASP A 76 -16.33 -3.10 -12.21
N ASP A 77 -15.46 -3.68 -13.04
CA ASP A 77 -15.89 -4.70 -14.00
C ASP A 77 -16.13 -5.97 -13.17
N GLU A 78 -17.31 -6.58 -13.30
CA GLU A 78 -17.87 -7.68 -12.48
C GLU A 78 -17.09 -9.02 -12.57
N VAL A 79 -15.81 -8.98 -12.94
CA VAL A 79 -14.90 -10.10 -13.08
C VAL A 79 -13.86 -10.03 -11.96
N GLU A 80 -13.71 -11.10 -11.18
CA GLU A 80 -12.63 -11.26 -10.19
C GLU A 80 -11.26 -11.24 -10.90
N HIS A 81 -10.76 -10.04 -11.17
CA HIS A 81 -9.41 -9.82 -11.65
C HIS A 81 -8.48 -9.69 -10.45
N VAL A 82 -7.67 -10.72 -10.22
CA VAL A 82 -6.69 -10.73 -9.13
C VAL A 82 -5.59 -9.71 -9.42
N ARG A 83 -5.56 -8.62 -8.64
CA ARG A 83 -4.46 -7.64 -8.65
C ARG A 83 -3.19 -8.31 -8.12
N ARG A 84 -2.08 -8.14 -8.84
CA ARG A 84 -0.77 -8.64 -8.41
C ARG A 84 0.19 -7.48 -8.21
N LEU A 85 0.69 -7.32 -6.99
CA LEU A 85 1.81 -6.43 -6.71
C LEU A 85 3.09 -6.99 -7.37
N ASP A 86 3.70 -6.23 -8.27
CA ASP A 86 4.91 -6.64 -8.99
C ASP A 86 6.18 -6.16 -8.30
N GLY A 87 6.16 -4.97 -7.69
CA GLY A 87 7.32 -4.43 -7.00
C GLY A 87 7.05 -3.14 -6.24
N ILE A 88 7.90 -2.87 -5.25
CA ILE A 88 7.97 -1.61 -4.51
C ILE A 88 9.44 -1.18 -4.46
N GLU A 89 9.75 -0.05 -5.07
CA GLU A 89 11.10 0.53 -5.12
C GLU A 89 11.13 1.82 -4.31
N ILE A 90 12.26 2.11 -3.66
CA ILE A 90 12.49 3.40 -3.00
C ILE A 90 13.24 4.30 -3.97
N VAL A 91 12.67 5.46 -4.29
CA VAL A 91 13.21 6.46 -5.21
C VAL A 91 13.49 7.75 -4.44
N GLY A 92 14.69 8.33 -4.58
CA GLY A 92 15.08 9.55 -3.87
C GLY A 92 16.58 9.82 -3.85
#